data_AF-A0A379TV32-F1
#
_entry.id   AF-A0A379TV32-F1
#
_cell.length_a   1.000
_cell.length_b   1.000
_cell.length_c   1.000
_cell.angle_alpha   90.00
_cell.angle_beta   90.00
_cell.angle_gamma   90.00
#
_symmetry.space_group_name_H-M   'P 1'
#
loop_
_entity.id
_entity.type
_entity.pdbx_description
1 polymer ?
#
loop_
_entity_poly.entity_id
_entity_poly.type
_entity_poly.pdbx_seq_one_letter_code
_entity_poly.pdbx_strand_id
1 'polypeptide(L)'
;MDKTAALASDILRGIGGEQNILRLENCMTRVRVEVQDDSQLDIPRLKALPGVSGYVKQGEQHQLIVGPGKAAQVVDAMRVQIAAGGVKPGIDAMARTKSEAKAKYKAPMSDALRKLANVFIPLIPPLSHPA
;
A
#
# COMPACT_ATOMS: atom_id res chain seq x y z
N MET A 1 -2.11 21.37 5.81
CA MET A 1 -2.01 19.93 5.46
C MET A 1 -2.26 19.02 6.68
N ASP A 2 -2.88 19.58 7.71
CA ASP A 2 -2.78 19.06 9.08
C ASP A 2 -3.85 18.01 9.41
N LYS A 3 -5.00 18.09 8.73
CA LYS A 3 -6.12 17.15 8.95
C LYS A 3 -5.75 15.71 8.60
N THR A 4 -4.97 15.50 7.54
CA THR A 4 -4.54 14.16 7.12
C THR A 4 -3.50 13.58 8.07
N ALA A 5 -2.55 14.41 8.51
CA ALA A 5 -1.54 14.00 9.49
C ALA A 5 -2.18 13.66 10.85
N ALA A 6 -3.13 14.48 11.32
CA ALA A 6 -3.89 14.20 12.53
C ALA A 6 -4.69 12.90 12.41
N LEU A 7 -5.39 12.70 11.29
CA LEU A 7 -6.13 11.46 11.03
C LEU A 7 -5.20 10.24 11.00
N ALA A 8 -4.02 10.35 10.41
CA ALA A 8 -3.01 9.29 10.42
C ALA A 8 -2.58 8.95 11.86
N SER A 9 -2.30 9.95 12.69
CA SER A 9 -1.95 9.74 14.10
C SER A 9 -3.09 9.09 14.89
N ASP A 10 -4.33 9.49 14.64
CA ASP A 10 -5.50 8.90 15.26
C ASP A 10 -5.73 7.45 14.84
N ILE A 11 -5.51 7.13 13.56
CA ILE A 11 -5.58 5.75 13.06
C ILE A 11 -4.47 4.91 13.69
N LEU A 12 -3.22 5.39 13.73
CA LEU A 12 -2.11 4.70 14.38
C LEU A 12 -2.41 4.39 15.85
N ARG A 13 -2.99 5.34 16.59
CA ARG A 13 -3.43 5.08 17.97
C ARG A 13 -4.54 4.05 18.06
N GLY A 14 -5.52 4.11 17.16
CA GLY A 14 -6.66 3.19 17.16
C GLY A 14 -6.31 1.75 16.78
N ILE A 15 -5.17 1.52 16.13
CA ILE A 15 -4.70 0.17 15.76
C ILE A 15 -3.70 -0.43 16.75
N GLY A 16 -3.43 0.22 17.89
CA GLY A 16 -2.44 -0.26 18.88
C GLY A 16 -1.01 0.24 18.63
N GLY A 17 -0.85 1.24 17.77
CA GLY A 17 0.44 1.85 17.43
C GLY A 17 1.17 1.16 16.29
N GLU A 18 2.32 1.73 15.93
CA GLU A 18 3.13 1.28 14.79
C GLU A 18 3.67 -0.14 14.94
N GLN A 19 3.96 -0.56 16.18
CA GLN A 19 4.42 -1.91 16.45
C GLN A 19 3.37 -2.98 16.12
N ASN A 20 2.08 -2.65 16.09
CA ASN A 20 1.04 -3.63 15.81
C ASN A 20 0.82 -3.83 14.29
N ILE A 21 1.52 -3.10 13.42
CA ILE A 21 1.31 -3.13 11.97
C ILE A 21 2.19 -4.20 11.31
N LEU A 22 1.57 -5.17 10.64
CA LEU A 22 2.26 -6.11 9.75
C LEU A 22 2.38 -5.57 8.33
N ARG A 23 1.30 -4.99 7.81
CA ARG A 23 1.23 -4.51 6.43
C ARG A 23 0.36 -3.27 6.34
N LEU A 24 0.80 -2.29 5.55
CA LEU A 24 0.09 -1.03 5.34
C LEU A 24 0.04 -0.66 3.87
N GLU A 25 -1.16 -0.63 3.32
CA GLU A 25 -1.44 -0.35 1.91
C GLU A 25 -2.64 0.59 1.75
N ASN A 26 -2.81 1.13 0.55
CA ASN A 26 -3.99 1.92 0.20
C ASN A 26 -4.51 1.55 -1.19
N CYS A 27 -5.79 1.80 -1.41
CA CYS A 27 -6.38 1.91 -2.73
C CYS A 27 -6.81 3.36 -2.99
N MET A 28 -7.70 3.59 -3.96
CA MET A 28 -8.24 4.94 -4.22
C MET A 28 -9.00 5.51 -3.01
N THR A 29 -9.80 4.70 -2.31
CA THR A 29 -10.74 5.17 -1.29
C THR A 29 -10.56 4.56 0.09
N ARG A 30 -9.66 3.57 0.22
CA ARG A 30 -9.50 2.76 1.43
C ARG A 30 -8.05 2.70 1.90
N VAL A 31 -7.87 2.83 3.20
CA VAL A 31 -6.64 2.47 3.93
C VAL A 31 -6.77 1.02 4.35
N ARG A 32 -5.76 0.21 4.07
CA ARG A 32 -5.70 -1.22 4.34
C ARG A 32 -4.58 -1.50 5.33
N VAL A 33 -4.89 -2.14 6.43
CA VAL A 33 -3.90 -2.50 7.45
C VAL A 33 -4.08 -3.96 7.86
N GLU A 34 -2.99 -4.69 7.95
CA GLU A 34 -2.91 -6.00 8.58
C GLU A 34 -2.13 -5.82 9.88
N VAL A 35 -2.59 -6.46 10.95
CA VAL A 35 -2.10 -6.23 12.32
C VAL A 35 -1.67 -7.52 12.99
N GLN A 36 -0.76 -7.44 13.95
CA GLN A 36 -0.26 -8.61 14.69
C GLN A 36 -1.30 -9.13 15.68
N ASP A 37 -2.00 -8.22 16.35
CA ASP A 37 -2.98 -8.53 17.39
C ASP A 37 -4.26 -7.70 17.18
N ASP A 38 -5.33 -8.41 16.82
CA ASP A 38 -6.68 -7.89 16.66
C ASP A 38 -7.24 -7.26 17.96
N SER A 39 -6.80 -7.72 19.13
CA SER A 39 -7.31 -7.29 20.44
C SER A 39 -6.91 -5.86 20.79
N GLN A 40 -5.86 -5.35 20.16
CA GLN A 40 -5.37 -3.98 20.34
C GLN A 40 -6.11 -2.97 19.44
N LEU A 41 -7.02 -3.42 18.58
CA LEU A 41 -7.78 -2.54 17.71
C LEU A 41 -9.00 -1.96 18.42
N ASP A 42 -9.05 -0.64 18.50
CA ASP A 42 -10.21 0.11 18.92
C ASP A 42 -11.11 0.43 17.71
N ILE A 43 -11.82 -0.60 17.23
CA ILE A 43 -12.75 -0.48 16.09
C ILE A 43 -13.82 0.60 16.32
N PRO A 44 -14.46 0.71 17.50
CA PRO A 44 -15.42 1.78 17.77
C PRO A 44 -14.80 3.17 17.57
N ARG A 45 -13.60 3.41 18.11
CA ARG A 45 -12.90 4.69 17.92
C ARG A 45 -12.55 4.94 16.47
N LEU A 46 -12.00 3.94 15.77
CA LEU A 46 -11.60 4.06 14.36
C LEU A 46 -12.78 4.45 13.46
N LYS A 47 -13.97 3.91 13.72
CA LYS A 47 -15.21 4.28 13.01
C LYS A 47 -15.69 5.69 13.32
N ALA A 48 -15.41 6.19 14.52
CA ALA A 48 -15.82 7.53 14.97
C ALA A 48 -14.86 8.64 14.51
N LEU A 49 -13.72 8.30 13.92
CA LEU A 49 -12.72 9.29 13.50
C LEU A 49 -13.27 10.21 12.40
N PRO A 50 -13.05 11.53 12.50
CA PRO A 50 -13.48 12.48 11.49
C PRO A 50 -12.76 12.23 10.17
N GLY A 51 -13.52 11.89 9.13
CA GLY A 51 -13.00 11.55 7.81
C GLY A 51 -12.95 10.04 7.53
N VAL A 52 -13.32 9.20 8.49
CA VAL A 52 -13.63 7.78 8.26
C VAL A 52 -15.13 7.65 8.04
N SER A 53 -15.52 7.14 6.87
CA SER A 53 -16.92 6.87 6.52
C SER A 53 -17.35 5.45 6.91
N GLY A 54 -16.41 4.56 7.19
CA GLY A 54 -16.72 3.20 7.61
C GLY A 54 -15.49 2.32 7.77
N TYR A 55 -15.74 1.13 8.32
CA TYR A 55 -14.74 0.10 8.55
C TYR A 55 -15.26 -1.26 8.06
N VAL A 56 -14.38 -2.02 7.41
CA VAL A 56 -14.66 -3.36 6.90
C VAL A 56 -13.49 -4.27 7.24
N LYS A 57 -13.76 -5.48 7.74
CA LYS A 57 -12.76 -6.55 7.87
C LYS A 57 -12.94 -7.55 6.72
N GLN A 58 -11.86 -7.90 6.03
CA GLN A 58 -11.83 -8.94 4.99
C GLN A 58 -10.64 -9.87 5.24
N GLY A 59 -10.91 -11.06 5.78
CA GLY A 59 -9.85 -11.96 6.25
C GLY A 59 -9.03 -11.29 7.36
N GLU A 60 -7.72 -11.26 7.18
CA GLU A 60 -6.75 -10.61 8.08
C GLU A 60 -6.60 -9.09 7.81
N GLN A 61 -7.25 -8.58 6.76
CA GLN A 61 -7.10 -7.20 6.34
C GLN A 61 -8.21 -6.31 6.92
N HIS A 62 -7.80 -5.28 7.66
CA HIS A 62 -8.64 -4.21 8.19
C HIS A 62 -8.71 -3.04 7.22
N GLN A 63 -9.90 -2.58 6.85
CA GLN A 63 -10.11 -1.54 5.84
C GLN A 63 -10.87 -0.35 6.41
N LEU A 64 -10.25 0.81 6.37
CA LEU A 64 -10.89 2.09 6.72
C LEU A 64 -11.25 2.83 5.42
N ILE A 65 -12.52 3.17 5.28
CA ILE A 65 -13.03 3.92 4.14
C ILE A 65 -12.88 5.40 4.47
N VAL A 66 -11.99 6.10 3.77
CA VAL A 66 -11.70 7.54 4.01
C VAL A 66 -12.06 8.44 2.84
N GLY A 67 -12.47 7.84 1.72
CA GLY A 67 -12.87 8.53 0.49
C GLY A 67 -11.73 8.75 -0.51
N PRO A 68 -12.07 9.11 -1.76
CA PRO A 68 -11.12 9.27 -2.85
C PRO A 68 -10.12 10.39 -2.57
N GLY A 69 -8.87 10.20 -3.00
CA GLY A 69 -7.77 11.18 -2.84
C GLY A 69 -7.15 11.21 -1.44
N LYS A 70 -7.93 10.96 -0.38
CA LYS A 70 -7.44 10.98 1.01
C LYS A 70 -6.71 9.70 1.42
N ALA A 71 -7.12 8.54 0.90
CA ALA A 71 -6.54 7.25 1.30
C ALA A 71 -5.02 7.17 1.11
N ALA A 72 -4.52 7.64 -0.04
CA ALA A 72 -3.08 7.70 -0.30
C ALA A 72 -2.36 8.66 0.65
N GLN A 73 -2.94 9.85 0.87
CA GLN A 73 -2.35 10.86 1.75
C GLN A 73 -2.28 10.39 3.21
N VAL A 74 -3.30 9.66 3.69
CA VAL A 74 -3.32 9.12 5.06
C VAL A 74 -2.25 8.06 5.23
N VAL A 75 -2.11 7.12 4.28
CA VAL A 75 -1.07 6.08 4.35
C VAL A 75 0.33 6.69 4.27
N ASP A 76 0.55 7.68 3.40
CA ASP A 76 1.82 8.39 3.33
C ASP A 76 2.15 9.08 4.66
N ALA A 77 1.18 9.79 5.24
CA ALA A 77 1.36 10.43 6.55
C ALA A 77 1.62 9.41 7.68
N MET A 78 0.94 8.26 7.67
CA MET A 78 1.22 7.17 8.62
C MET A 78 2.65 6.67 8.45
N ARG A 79 3.13 6.45 7.22
CA ARG A 79 4.50 6.00 6.95
C ARG A 79 5.55 7.00 7.43
N VAL A 80 5.32 8.29 7.22
CA VAL A 80 6.21 9.35 7.72
C VAL A 80 6.26 9.35 9.24
N GLN A 81 5.11 9.20 9.91
CA GLN A 81 5.06 9.16 11.38
C GLN A 81 5.75 7.92 11.94
N ILE A 82 5.55 6.77 11.32
CA ILE A 82 6.23 5.53 11.72
C ILE A 82 7.75 5.66 11.56
N ALA A 83 8.20 6.24 10.44
CA ALA A 83 9.62 6.47 10.20
C ALA A 83 10.24 7.49 11.17
N ALA A 84 9.47 8.48 11.63
CA ALA A 84 9.91 9.50 12.60
C ALA A 84 9.91 8.98 14.05
N GLY A 85 9.10 7.97 14.38
CA GLY A 85 8.98 7.38 15.72
C GLY A 85 10.12 6.43 16.12
N GLY A 86 11.04 6.11 15.20
CA GLY A 86 12.22 5.29 15.50
C GLY A 86 11.96 3.78 15.55
N VAL A 87 10.71 3.33 15.42
CA VAL A 87 10.42 1.92 15.14
C VAL A 87 10.47 1.73 13.64
N LYS A 88 11.52 1.06 13.16
CA LYS A 88 11.59 0.54 11.80
C LYS A 88 10.36 -0.35 11.62
N PRO A 89 9.34 0.03 10.82
CA PRO A 89 8.34 -0.96 10.44
C PRO A 89 9.13 -2.02 9.68
N GLY A 90 8.76 -3.28 9.85
CA GLY A 90 9.27 -4.37 9.02
C GLY A 90 8.92 -4.10 7.56
N ILE A 91 9.71 -3.26 6.90
CA ILE A 91 9.82 -3.14 5.45
C ILE A 91 10.44 -4.45 4.90
N ASP A 92 10.66 -5.48 5.73
CA ASP A 92 11.03 -6.83 5.32
C ASP A 92 9.95 -7.57 4.51
N ALA A 93 8.71 -7.08 4.40
CA ALA A 93 7.74 -7.62 3.43
C ALA A 93 7.87 -7.00 2.01
N MET A 94 8.63 -5.91 1.85
CA MET A 94 8.93 -5.33 0.52
C MET A 94 10.44 -5.22 0.23
N ALA A 95 11.29 -5.50 1.23
CA ALA A 95 12.75 -5.55 1.11
C ALA A 95 13.29 -6.99 0.96
N ARG A 96 12.53 -8.04 1.30
CA ARG A 96 12.93 -9.42 0.94
C ARG A 96 12.83 -9.69 -0.56
N THR A 97 11.88 -9.07 -1.28
CA THR A 97 11.81 -9.21 -2.74
C THR A 97 12.86 -8.36 -3.49
N LYS A 98 13.48 -7.35 -2.86
CA LYS A 98 14.42 -6.46 -3.56
C LYS A 98 15.90 -6.76 -3.30
N SER A 99 16.23 -7.42 -2.20
CA SER A 99 17.61 -7.84 -1.91
C SER A 99 17.96 -9.25 -2.37
N GLU A 100 16.98 -10.14 -2.57
CA GLU A 100 17.21 -11.40 -3.31
C GLU A 100 17.20 -11.22 -4.83
N ALA A 101 16.55 -10.16 -5.34
CA ALA A 101 16.57 -9.81 -6.76
C ALA A 101 17.85 -9.10 -7.22
N LYS A 102 18.65 -8.55 -6.30
CA LYS A 102 19.92 -7.85 -6.65
C LYS A 102 21.17 -8.72 -6.50
N ALA A 103 21.11 -9.83 -5.77
CA ALA A 103 22.23 -10.76 -5.68
C ALA A 103 22.25 -11.83 -6.80
N LYS A 104 21.11 -12.09 -7.47
CA LYS A 104 21.04 -13.01 -8.63
C LYS A 104 21.35 -12.36 -9.98
N TYR A 105 21.47 -11.02 -10.07
CA TYR A 105 21.67 -10.32 -11.34
C TYR A 105 23.11 -9.81 -11.53
N LYS A 106 24.07 -10.69 -11.23
CA LYS A 106 25.47 -10.48 -11.60
C LYS A 106 26.05 -11.75 -12.21
N ALA A 107 25.58 -12.09 -13.42
CA ALA A 107 26.37 -12.82 -14.42
C ALA A 107 25.70 -12.73 -15.81
N PRO A 108 26.47 -12.83 -16.90
CA PRO A 108 26.25 -12.09 -18.15
C PRO A 108 25.81 -13.02 -19.28
N MET A 109 24.53 -13.00 -19.69
CA MET A 109 24.12 -13.61 -20.97
C MET A 109 22.67 -13.25 -21.38
N SER A 110 22.38 -12.01 -21.75
CA SER A 110 21.04 -11.70 -22.27
C SER A 110 20.95 -10.52 -23.24
N ASP A 111 21.89 -10.43 -24.18
CA ASP A 111 21.64 -9.76 -25.48
C ASP A 111 20.48 -10.45 -26.25
N ALA A 112 20.15 -11.71 -25.91
CA ALA A 112 19.03 -12.45 -26.48
C ALA A 112 17.65 -11.96 -26.03
N LEU A 113 17.52 -11.32 -24.86
CA LEU A 113 16.21 -10.90 -24.33
C LEU A 113 15.73 -9.57 -24.92
N ARG A 114 16.66 -8.73 -25.45
CA ARG A 114 16.32 -7.48 -26.12
C ARG A 114 15.74 -7.66 -27.53
N LYS A 115 15.91 -8.84 -28.16
CA LYS A 115 15.34 -9.14 -29.49
C LYS A 115 13.87 -9.61 -29.46
N LEU A 116 13.31 -9.96 -28.30
CA LEU A 116 11.89 -10.35 -28.17
C LEU A 116 10.96 -9.20 -27.73
N ALA A 117 11.51 -8.06 -27.29
CA ALA A 117 10.73 -6.88 -26.92
C ALA A 117 10.23 -6.04 -28.13
N ASN A 118 10.52 -6.46 -29.37
CA ASN A 118 10.09 -5.78 -30.59
C ASN A 118 9.08 -6.59 -31.43
N VAL A 119 8.44 -7.63 -30.85
CA VAL A 119 7.54 -8.57 -31.58
C VAL A 119 6.10 -8.56 -31.04
N PHE A 120 5.74 -7.66 -30.13
CA PHE A 120 4.33 -7.43 -29.80
C PHE A 120 3.98 -5.96 -29.91
N ILE A 121 4.11 -5.47 -31.15
CA ILE A 121 3.20 -4.48 -31.70
C ILE A 121 1.80 -5.11 -31.59
N PRO A 122 0.84 -4.56 -30.82
CA PRO A 122 -0.55 -4.81 -31.12
C PRO A 122 -0.84 -4.10 -32.44
N LEU A 123 -0.67 -4.86 -33.52
CA LEU A 123 -1.03 -4.50 -34.88
C LEU A 123 -2.56 -4.51 -34.90
N ILE A 124 -3.17 -3.37 -34.57
CA ILE A 124 -4.58 -3.14 -34.89
C ILE A 124 -4.61 -2.87 -36.41
N PRO A 125 -5.23 -3.75 -37.21
CA PRO A 125 -5.32 -3.55 -38.65
C PRO A 125 -6.24 -2.35 -38.94
N PRO A 126 -5.87 -1.42 -39.85
CA PRO A 126 -6.84 -0.55 -40.48
C PRO A 126 -7.67 -1.43 -41.42
N LEU A 127 -8.90 -1.75 -41.02
CA LEU A 127 -9.90 -2.28 -41.95
C LEU A 127 -10.33 -1.13 -42.87
N SER A 128 -9.57 -0.94 -43.95
CA SER A 128 -10.08 -0.43 -45.22
C SER A 128 -10.82 -1.57 -45.93
N HIS A 129 -12.03 -1.31 -46.44
CA HIS A 129 -12.68 -1.90 -47.64
C HIS A 129 -14.14 -1.34 -47.80
N PRO A 130 -14.78 -1.42 -48.98
CA PRO A 130 -14.92 -0.30 -49.92
C PRO A 130 -16.39 0.11 -50.21
N ALA A 131 -16.57 1.21 -50.94
CA ALA A 131 -17.63 1.41 -51.93
C ALA A 131 -17.09 2.28 -53.07
#